data_AF-A0A7S2MAY9-F1
#
_entry.id   AF-A0A7S2MAY9-F1
#
_cell.length_a   1.000
_cell.length_b   1.000
_cell.length_c   1.000
_cell.angle_alpha   90.00
_cell.angle_beta   90.00
_cell.angle_gamma   90.00
#
_symmetry.space_group_name_H-M   'P 1'
#
loop_
_entity.id
_entity.type
_entity.pdbx_description
1 polymer ?
#
loop_
_entity_poly.entity_id
_entity_poly.type
_entity_poly.pdbx_seq_one_letter_code
_entity_poly.pdbx_strand_id
1 'polypeptide(L)'
;VGFVIGLPSLLWVLVIFLAVLYMQGLIFRILFGPGQGVNYIARCGYPDDRVEDKDCPLHYLYGEEFFGNVPAAMFTAFRFMLGDYSTRGGKSIVVALSVGYGAVFDVVFVSWMIVVIFGLFNIITAIFVDSTTAGLKHNEVKRKFVRQYETRFVRRKLKQLLLRMYEVGMKGRRRRSHVEKEVPNGDIPTSGFGFEQIELKREEFNEVMQDAYVRDLMQEIDVDISMTSAMFDTCDNDGSGKVSMEDVVNAMMKLRGEPQKNDIVACWTAVRALQ
;
A
#
# COMPACT_ATOMS: atom_id res chain seq x y z
N VAL A 1 12.54 -5.26 -5.70
CA VAL A 1 12.11 -3.85 -5.79
C VAL A 1 11.92 -3.22 -4.41
N GLY A 2 11.15 -3.82 -3.49
CA GLY A 2 10.94 -3.28 -2.13
C GLY A 2 12.22 -3.06 -1.30
N PHE A 3 13.17 -4.00 -1.33
CA PHE A 3 14.45 -3.88 -0.60
C PHE A 3 15.29 -2.68 -1.05
N VAL A 4 15.30 -2.38 -2.35
CA VAL A 4 16.07 -1.27 -2.93
C VAL A 4 15.47 0.09 -2.56
N ILE A 5 14.13 0.16 -2.42
CA ILE A 5 13.42 1.37 -2.03
C ILE A 5 13.70 1.72 -0.56
N GLY A 6 13.89 0.72 0.31
CA GLY A 6 14.21 0.93 1.73
C GLY A 6 15.69 1.21 2.04
N LEU A 7 16.58 1.06 1.05
CA LEU A 7 18.03 1.19 1.24
C LEU A 7 18.47 2.54 1.85
N PRO A 8 17.92 3.70 1.45
CA PRO A 8 18.29 4.98 2.06
C PRO A 8 17.91 5.08 3.54
N SER A 9 16.74 4.55 3.92
CA SER A 9 16.29 4.52 5.31
C SER A 9 17.16 3.59 6.16
N LEU A 10 17.56 2.45 5.60
CA LEU A 10 18.47 1.50 6.26
C LEU A 10 19.85 2.11 6.53
N LEU A 11 20.35 2.97 5.64
CA LEU A 11 21.62 3.68 5.87
C LEU A 11 21.54 4.59 7.09
N TRP A 12 20.45 5.36 7.26
CA TRP A 12 20.28 6.22 8.43
C TRP A 12 20.14 5.43 9.73
N VAL A 13 19.43 4.31 9.68
CA VAL A 13 19.34 3.37 10.80
C VAL A 13 20.73 2.84 11.18
N LEU A 14 21.54 2.46 10.18
CA LEU A 14 22.91 2.01 10.40
C LEU A 14 23.78 3.12 11.03
N VAL A 15 23.62 4.37 10.60
CA VAL A 15 24.34 5.52 11.19
C VAL A 15 23.95 5.73 12.65
N ILE A 16 22.64 5.73 12.97
CA ILE A 16 22.15 5.84 14.36
C ILE A 16 22.69 4.68 15.20
N PHE A 17 22.66 3.47 14.64
CA PHE A 17 23.18 2.28 15.29
C PHE A 17 24.68 2.39 15.62
N LEU A 18 25.49 2.81 14.65
CA LEU A 18 26.92 3.02 14.84
C LEU A 18 27.19 4.13 15.86
N ALA A 19 26.39 5.20 15.89
CA ALA A 19 26.51 6.26 16.88
C ALA A 19 26.22 5.74 18.30
N VAL A 20 25.18 4.92 18.47
CA VAL A 20 24.84 4.30 19.76
C VAL A 20 25.94 3.35 20.23
N LEU A 21 26.48 2.50 19.34
CA LEU A 21 27.63 1.64 19.65
C LEU A 21 28.89 2.44 19.99
N TYR A 22 29.14 3.56 19.30
CA TYR A 22 30.27 4.44 19.58
C TYR A 22 30.17 5.06 20.98
N MET A 23 29.00 5.60 21.33
CA MET A 23 28.75 6.17 22.65
C MET A 23 28.95 5.14 23.77
N GLN A 24 28.40 3.93 23.61
CA GLN A 24 28.58 2.88 24.60
C GLN A 24 30.02 2.36 24.65
N GLY A 25 30.65 2.18 23.49
CA GLY A 25 32.05 1.76 23.39
C GLY A 25 33.00 2.75 24.08
N LEU A 26 32.73 4.05 23.98
CA LEU A 26 33.45 5.07 24.74
C LEU A 26 33.25 4.92 26.25
N ILE A 27 32.01 4.73 26.71
CA ILE A 27 31.72 4.52 28.14
C ILE A 27 32.48 3.30 28.66
N PHE A 28 32.44 2.18 27.94
CA PHE A 28 33.18 0.98 28.30
C PHE A 28 34.69 1.18 28.27
N ARG A 29 35.23 1.88 27.27
CA ARG A 29 36.66 2.20 27.20
C ARG A 29 37.12 3.06 28.37
N ILE A 30 36.31 4.04 28.78
CA ILE A 30 36.63 4.97 29.86
C ILE A 30 36.55 4.27 31.22
N LEU A 31 35.53 3.43 31.44
CA LEU A 31 35.29 2.80 32.74
C LEU A 31 36.09 1.51 32.96
N PHE A 32 36.23 0.68 31.93
CA PHE A 32 36.75 -0.69 32.04
C PHE A 32 38.02 -0.95 31.22
N GLY A 33 38.45 0.02 30.42
CA GLY A 33 39.70 -0.08 29.66
C GLY A 33 40.94 0.28 30.50
N PRO A 34 42.15 -0.06 30.03
CA PRO A 34 43.39 0.19 30.74
C PRO A 34 43.71 1.69 30.77
N GLY A 35 44.37 2.13 31.84
CA GLY A 35 44.92 3.48 31.97
C GLY A 35 46.04 3.74 30.95
N GLN A 36 46.36 5.02 30.71
CA GLN A 36 47.42 5.38 29.77
C GLN A 36 48.77 4.79 30.22
N GLY A 37 49.46 4.09 29.30
CA GLY A 37 50.79 3.52 29.54
C GLY A 37 50.80 2.18 30.29
N VAL A 38 49.64 1.61 30.60
CA VAL A 38 49.54 0.29 31.27
C VAL A 38 49.20 -0.78 30.24
N ASN A 39 50.02 -1.84 30.19
CA ASN A 39 49.80 -3.02 29.35
C ASN A 39 49.82 -4.28 30.24
N TYR A 40 48.67 -4.67 30.78
CA TYR A 40 48.48 -5.88 31.57
C TYR A 40 48.67 -7.14 30.71
N ILE A 41 48.24 -7.15 29.45
CA ILE A 41 48.42 -8.33 28.58
C ILE A 41 49.90 -8.60 28.31
N ALA A 42 50.71 -7.55 28.08
CA ALA A 42 52.14 -7.70 27.88
C ALA A 42 52.86 -8.21 29.14
N ARG A 43 52.36 -7.87 30.34
CA ARG A 43 52.95 -8.26 31.62
C ARG A 43 52.49 -9.65 32.09
N CYS A 44 51.22 -9.97 31.90
CA CYS A 44 50.54 -11.11 32.55
C CYS A 44 50.08 -12.18 31.55
N GLY A 45 50.24 -11.94 30.24
CA GLY A 45 49.71 -12.81 29.19
C GLY A 45 48.21 -12.62 28.94
N TYR A 46 47.65 -13.47 28.07
CA TYR A 46 46.22 -13.46 27.77
C TYR A 46 45.39 -14.05 28.92
N PRO A 47 44.18 -13.52 29.19
CA PRO A 47 43.38 -13.93 30.34
C PRO A 47 42.89 -15.39 30.29
N ASP A 48 42.70 -15.95 29.10
CA ASP A 48 42.19 -17.32 28.95
C ASP A 48 43.28 -18.39 29.10
N ASP A 49 44.56 -18.05 28.88
CA ASP A 49 45.69 -19.00 28.85
C ASP A 49 46.51 -19.03 30.15
N ARG A 50 46.11 -18.24 31.16
CA ARG A 50 46.94 -17.99 32.35
C ARG A 50 46.67 -18.97 33.50
N VAL A 51 47.70 -19.18 34.33
CA VAL A 51 47.61 -19.75 35.69
C VAL A 51 47.28 -18.61 36.66
N GLU A 52 46.42 -18.83 37.66
CA GLU A 52 45.97 -17.79 38.60
C GLU A 52 47.14 -17.08 39.30
N ASP A 53 47.30 -15.78 39.03
CA ASP A 53 48.30 -14.91 39.64
C ASP A 53 47.61 -13.74 40.38
N LYS A 54 48.10 -13.42 41.58
CA LYS A 54 47.57 -12.36 42.45
C LYS A 54 47.93 -10.96 41.97
N ASP A 55 49.01 -10.79 41.21
CA ASP A 55 49.48 -9.49 40.75
C ASP A 55 48.66 -8.93 39.57
N CYS A 56 47.85 -9.77 38.92
CA CYS A 56 47.12 -9.44 37.70
C CYS A 56 45.64 -9.83 37.81
N PRO A 57 44.76 -8.94 38.30
CA PRO A 57 43.34 -9.22 38.43
C PRO A 57 42.69 -9.53 37.07
N LEU A 58 41.85 -10.56 37.02
CA LEU A 58 41.24 -11.07 35.77
C LEU A 58 40.44 -9.99 35.02
N HIS A 59 39.75 -9.11 35.75
CA HIS A 59 38.93 -8.06 35.18
C HIS A 59 39.73 -6.95 34.48
N TYR A 60 40.97 -6.69 34.89
CA TYR A 60 41.84 -5.73 34.18
C TYR A 60 42.37 -6.32 32.86
N LEU A 61 42.67 -7.62 32.82
CA LEU A 61 43.08 -8.28 31.58
C LEU A 61 41.94 -8.33 30.57
N TYR A 62 40.75 -8.76 30.99
CA TYR A 62 39.57 -8.69 30.11
C TYR A 62 39.20 -7.25 29.76
N GLY A 63 39.44 -6.31 30.67
CA GLY A 63 39.33 -4.88 30.42
C GLY A 63 40.19 -4.40 29.26
N GLU A 64 41.45 -4.83 29.23
CA GLU A 64 42.38 -4.53 28.13
C GLU A 64 42.05 -5.27 26.83
N GLU A 65 41.71 -6.56 26.91
CA GLU A 65 41.40 -7.36 25.73
C GLU A 65 40.15 -6.85 24.99
N PHE A 66 39.08 -6.55 25.74
CA PHE A 66 37.78 -6.20 25.15
C PHE A 66 37.51 -4.69 25.10
N PHE A 67 38.18 -3.89 25.93
CA PHE A 67 38.00 -2.44 26.00
C PHE A 67 39.33 -1.68 25.92
N GLY A 68 40.39 -2.24 25.31
CA GLY A 68 41.68 -1.58 25.15
C GLY A 68 41.65 -0.31 24.29
N ASN A 69 40.81 -0.30 23.25
CA ASN A 69 40.58 0.83 22.36
C ASN A 69 39.10 0.96 22.00
N VAL A 70 38.72 2.12 21.45
CA VAL A 70 37.30 2.42 21.14
C VAL A 70 36.70 1.43 20.14
N PRO A 71 37.34 1.09 19.00
CA PRO A 71 36.80 0.07 18.09
C PRO A 71 36.58 -1.30 18.73
N ALA A 72 37.51 -1.78 19.57
CA ALA A 72 37.36 -3.03 20.29
C ALA A 72 36.18 -2.97 21.28
N ALA A 73 36.06 -1.86 22.02
CA ALA A 73 34.95 -1.65 22.95
C ALA A 73 33.59 -1.57 22.23
N MET A 74 33.54 -0.92 21.05
CA MET A 74 32.36 -0.89 20.19
C MET A 74 31.97 -2.30 19.72
N PHE A 75 32.95 -3.10 19.30
CA PHE A 75 32.70 -4.47 18.87
C PHE A 75 32.22 -5.35 20.03
N THR A 76 32.78 -5.20 21.23
CA THR A 76 32.30 -5.90 22.43
C THR A 76 30.87 -5.47 22.80
N ALA A 77 30.53 -4.18 22.71
CA ALA A 77 29.17 -3.69 22.91
C ALA A 77 28.18 -4.29 21.88
N PHE A 78 28.62 -4.41 20.63
CA PHE A 78 27.85 -5.09 19.57
C PHE A 78 27.63 -6.58 19.89
N ARG A 79 28.67 -7.30 20.32
CA ARG A 79 28.56 -8.71 20.74
C ARG A 79 27.56 -8.90 21.89
N PHE A 80 27.64 -8.04 22.90
CA PHE A 80 26.69 -8.07 24.02
C PHE A 80 25.25 -7.85 23.56
N MET A 81 25.01 -6.89 22.65
CA MET A 81 23.68 -6.69 22.07
C MET A 81 23.14 -7.95 21.38
N LEU A 82 24.00 -8.71 20.69
CA LEU A 82 23.61 -9.96 20.04
C LEU A 82 23.44 -11.14 21.00
N GLY A 83 23.73 -10.96 22.29
CA GLY A 83 23.67 -12.01 23.29
C GLY A 83 24.93 -12.88 23.36
N ASP A 84 26.03 -12.47 22.72
CA ASP A 84 27.32 -13.14 22.83
C ASP A 84 28.15 -12.52 23.96
N TYR A 85 28.37 -13.32 25.01
CA TYR A 85 29.12 -12.94 26.20
C TYR A 85 30.37 -13.80 26.39
N SER A 86 30.83 -14.49 25.35
CA SER A 86 31.86 -15.52 25.47
C SER A 86 33.28 -14.99 25.20
N THR A 87 34.26 -15.47 25.95
CA THR A 87 35.68 -15.28 25.65
C THR A 87 36.15 -16.29 24.61
N ARG A 88 37.42 -16.23 24.18
CA ARG A 88 38.01 -17.23 23.27
C ARG A 88 37.98 -18.63 23.86
N GLY A 89 38.18 -18.72 25.18
CA GLY A 89 38.08 -19.95 25.97
C GLY A 89 36.65 -20.33 26.39
N GLY A 90 35.62 -19.65 25.88
CA GLY A 90 34.21 -19.96 26.19
C GLY A 90 33.75 -19.53 27.59
N LYS A 91 34.55 -18.74 28.32
CA LYS A 91 34.18 -18.21 29.64
C LYS A 91 33.24 -17.02 29.46
N SER A 92 32.42 -16.73 30.48
CA SER A 92 31.52 -15.58 30.44
C SER A 92 32.28 -14.29 30.78
N ILE A 93 32.35 -13.36 29.81
CA ILE A 93 32.92 -12.02 29.98
C ILE A 93 32.16 -11.25 31.05
N VAL A 94 30.82 -11.31 31.01
CA VAL A 94 29.94 -10.57 31.94
C VAL A 94 30.17 -10.99 33.38
N VAL A 95 30.26 -12.30 33.65
CA VAL A 95 30.53 -12.80 35.01
C VAL A 95 31.92 -12.38 35.48
N ALA A 96 32.94 -12.50 34.62
CA ALA A 96 34.31 -12.14 34.98
C ALA A 96 34.48 -10.64 35.29
N LEU A 97 33.78 -9.78 34.54
CA LEU A 97 33.77 -8.34 34.77
C LEU A 97 32.92 -7.94 35.98
N SER A 98 31.77 -8.60 36.21
CA SER A 98 30.90 -8.38 37.36
C SER A 98 31.61 -8.69 38.68
N VAL A 99 32.32 -9.82 38.76
CA VAL A 99 33.08 -10.17 39.98
C VAL A 99 34.21 -9.17 40.26
N GLY A 100 34.82 -8.58 39.21
CA GLY A 100 35.95 -7.67 39.36
C GLY A 100 35.58 -6.21 39.59
N TYR A 101 34.79 -5.63 38.67
CA TYR A 101 34.34 -4.24 38.72
C TYR A 101 33.10 -4.03 39.60
N GLY A 102 32.40 -5.11 39.97
CA GLY A 102 31.24 -5.07 40.87
C GLY A 102 30.05 -4.32 40.27
N ALA A 103 29.31 -3.66 41.17
CA ALA A 103 28.06 -2.97 40.84
C ALA A 103 28.20 -1.90 39.76
N VAL A 104 29.38 -1.29 39.59
CA VAL A 104 29.61 -0.29 38.54
C VAL A 104 29.44 -0.92 37.16
N PHE A 105 29.99 -2.11 36.96
CA PHE A 105 29.81 -2.85 35.71
C PHE A 105 28.37 -3.30 35.53
N ASP A 106 27.77 -3.89 36.57
CA ASP A 106 26.41 -4.43 36.49
C ASP A 106 25.39 -3.35 36.12
N VAL A 107 25.47 -2.16 36.76
CA VAL A 107 24.54 -1.04 36.49
C VAL A 107 24.70 -0.51 35.07
N VAL A 108 25.94 -0.27 34.61
CA VAL A 108 26.21 0.23 33.25
C VAL A 108 25.78 -0.79 32.21
N PHE A 109 26.07 -2.07 32.42
CA PHE A 109 25.69 -3.15 31.52
C PHE A 109 24.17 -3.32 31.42
N VAL A 110 23.46 -3.36 32.55
CA VAL A 110 21.99 -3.49 32.57
C VAL A 110 21.32 -2.26 31.95
N SER A 111 21.81 -1.06 32.25
CA SER A 111 21.30 0.17 31.63
C SER A 111 21.45 0.14 30.11
N TRP A 112 22.60 -0.31 29.61
CA TRP A 112 22.85 -0.49 28.17
C TRP A 112 21.87 -1.50 27.56
N MET A 113 21.69 -2.65 28.21
CA MET A 113 20.78 -3.70 27.71
C MET A 113 19.33 -3.22 27.62
N ILE A 114 18.85 -2.44 28.59
CA ILE A 114 17.51 -1.84 28.54
C ILE A 114 17.38 -0.93 27.32
N VAL A 115 18.35 -0.06 27.06
CA VAL A 115 18.35 0.87 25.91
C VAL A 115 18.35 0.11 24.58
N VAL A 116 19.13 -0.97 24.47
CA VAL A 116 19.19 -1.78 23.25
C VAL A 116 17.90 -2.55 23.02
N ILE A 117 17.42 -3.26 24.04
CA ILE A 117 16.24 -4.14 23.94
C ILE A 117 14.98 -3.32 23.67
N PHE A 118 14.73 -2.26 24.46
CA PHE A 118 13.51 -1.46 24.37
C PHE A 118 13.62 -0.26 23.44
N GLY A 119 14.81 0.28 23.21
CA GLY A 119 15.00 1.45 22.35
C GLY A 119 15.28 1.03 20.92
N LEU A 120 16.45 0.42 20.69
CA LEU A 120 16.99 0.26 19.35
C LEU A 120 16.13 -0.65 18.45
N PHE A 121 15.73 -1.83 18.93
CA PHE A 121 14.89 -2.73 18.13
C PHE A 121 13.53 -2.14 17.80
N ASN A 122 12.93 -1.38 18.73
CA ASN A 122 11.65 -0.71 18.51
C ASN A 122 11.75 0.42 17.49
N ILE A 123 12.87 1.16 17.48
CA ILE A 123 13.12 2.20 16.46
C ILE A 123 13.32 1.57 15.08
N ILE A 124 14.13 0.50 14.99
CA ILE A 124 14.40 -0.19 13.72
C ILE A 124 13.10 -0.75 13.12
N THR A 125 12.28 -1.43 13.94
CA THR A 125 11.01 -1.99 13.50
C THR A 125 10.02 -0.90 13.06
N ALA A 126 9.91 0.20 13.79
CA ALA A 126 9.07 1.34 13.40
C ALA A 126 9.45 1.91 12.02
N ILE A 127 10.74 2.16 11.78
CA ILE A 127 11.22 2.70 10.49
C ILE A 127 10.97 1.74 9.32
N PHE A 128 11.09 0.43 9.56
CA PHE A 128 10.79 -0.57 8.53
C PHE A 128 9.29 -0.62 8.19
N VAL A 129 8.42 -0.52 9.21
CA VAL A 129 6.96 -0.44 9.03
C VAL A 129 6.55 0.82 8.28
N ASP A 130 7.14 1.97 8.62
CA ASP A 130 6.86 3.24 7.96
C ASP A 130 7.27 3.22 6.47
N SER A 131 8.47 2.71 6.18
CA SER A 131 8.97 2.57 4.81
C SER A 131 8.07 1.64 3.97
N THR A 132 7.62 0.54 4.57
CA THR A 132 6.71 -0.43 3.91
C THR A 132 5.34 0.21 3.64
N THR A 133 4.78 0.91 4.62
CA THR A 133 3.45 1.54 4.51
C THR A 133 3.45 2.68 3.50
N ALA A 134 4.53 3.47 3.42
CA ALA A 134 4.69 4.53 2.42
C ALA A 134 4.67 3.97 0.98
N GLY A 135 5.32 2.82 0.76
CA GLY A 135 5.29 2.11 -0.53
C GLY A 135 3.89 1.66 -0.94
N LEU A 136 3.06 1.21 0.03
CA LEU A 136 1.68 0.81 -0.24
C LEU A 136 0.77 2.00 -0.59
N LYS A 137 0.91 3.14 0.11
CA LYS A 137 0.10 4.34 -0.13
C LYS A 137 0.22 4.91 -1.54
N HIS A 138 1.40 4.83 -2.16
CA HIS A 138 1.59 5.31 -3.53
C HIS A 138 0.71 4.59 -4.56
N ASN A 139 0.49 3.29 -4.36
CA ASN A 139 -0.39 2.50 -5.22
C ASN A 139 -1.86 2.83 -4.98
N GLU A 140 -2.27 3.07 -3.74
CA GLU A 140 -3.65 3.44 -3.40
C GLU A 140 -4.07 4.78 -4.00
N VAL A 141 -3.21 5.79 -3.90
CA VAL A 141 -3.48 7.12 -4.46
C VAL A 141 -3.66 7.04 -5.98
N LYS A 142 -2.75 6.35 -6.68
CA LYS A 142 -2.85 6.14 -8.13
C LYS A 142 -4.14 5.39 -8.49
N ARG A 143 -4.48 4.33 -7.75
CA ARG A 143 -5.71 3.55 -7.95
C ARG A 143 -6.97 4.39 -7.72
N LYS A 144 -6.96 5.27 -6.72
CA LYS A 144 -8.07 6.19 -6.43
C LYS A 144 -8.25 7.24 -7.53
N PHE A 145 -7.15 7.81 -8.04
CA PHE A 145 -7.19 8.74 -9.17
C PHE A 145 -7.71 8.08 -10.44
N VAL A 146 -7.27 6.86 -10.77
CA VAL A 146 -7.77 6.09 -11.92
C VAL A 146 -9.28 5.84 -11.80
N ARG A 147 -9.76 5.36 -10.64
CA ARG A 147 -11.21 5.16 -10.41
C ARG A 147 -12.03 6.44 -10.54
N GLN A 148 -11.53 7.56 -10.02
CA GLN A 148 -12.23 8.85 -10.13
C GLN A 148 -12.28 9.33 -11.59
N TYR A 149 -11.19 9.16 -12.34
CA TYR A 149 -11.13 9.49 -13.75
C TYR A 149 -12.11 8.65 -14.56
N GLU A 150 -12.13 7.33 -14.36
CA GLU A 150 -13.10 6.42 -14.99
C GLU A 150 -14.54 6.83 -14.69
N THR A 151 -14.88 7.10 -13.43
CA THR A 151 -16.25 7.49 -13.05
C THR A 151 -16.69 8.78 -13.76
N ARG A 152 -15.80 9.78 -13.84
CA ARG A 152 -16.08 11.05 -14.53
C ARG A 152 -16.19 10.87 -16.05
N PHE A 153 -15.31 10.08 -16.64
CA PHE A 153 -15.31 9.76 -18.06
C PHE A 153 -16.65 9.12 -18.45
N VAL A 154 -17.08 8.11 -17.70
CA VAL A 154 -18.30 7.35 -17.95
C VAL A 154 -19.52 8.22 -17.83
N ARG A 155 -19.62 9.03 -16.77
CA ARG A 155 -20.73 9.96 -16.60
C ARG A 155 -20.86 10.93 -17.79
N ARG A 156 -19.73 11.40 -18.34
CA ARG A 156 -19.73 12.29 -19.51
C ARG A 156 -20.21 11.58 -20.76
N LYS A 157 -19.69 10.38 -21.04
CA LYS A 157 -20.08 9.58 -22.22
C LYS A 157 -21.52 9.09 -22.14
N LEU A 158 -21.98 8.63 -20.98
CA LEU A 158 -23.37 8.26 -20.75
C LEU A 158 -24.32 9.45 -20.99
N LYS A 159 -23.96 10.66 -20.53
CA LYS A 159 -24.73 11.87 -20.84
C LYS A 159 -24.79 12.16 -22.35
N GLN A 160 -23.67 11.99 -23.07
CA GLN A 160 -23.63 12.14 -24.53
C GLN A 160 -24.51 11.10 -25.23
N LEU A 161 -24.50 9.86 -24.74
CA LEU A 161 -25.32 8.76 -25.24
C LEU A 161 -26.81 9.08 -25.11
N LEU A 162 -27.27 9.45 -23.91
CA LEU A 162 -28.67 9.81 -23.67
C LEU A 162 -29.12 10.99 -24.53
N LEU A 163 -28.29 12.03 -24.66
CA LEU A 163 -28.60 13.18 -25.51
C LEU A 163 -28.75 12.75 -26.98
N ARG A 164 -27.86 11.90 -27.48
CA ARG A 164 -27.94 11.40 -28.85
C ARG A 164 -29.19 10.54 -29.07
N MET A 165 -29.45 9.61 -28.16
CA MET A 165 -30.63 8.73 -28.21
C MET A 165 -31.92 9.56 -28.24
N TYR A 166 -31.98 10.62 -27.45
CA TYR A 166 -33.09 11.56 -27.45
C TYR A 166 -33.28 12.26 -28.81
N GLU A 167 -32.20 12.80 -29.39
CA GLU A 167 -32.27 13.48 -30.70
C GLU A 167 -32.76 12.56 -31.83
N VAL A 168 -32.28 11.31 -31.85
CA VAL A 168 -32.65 10.33 -32.87
C VAL A 168 -34.09 9.87 -32.68
N GLY A 169 -34.49 9.55 -31.45
CA GLY A 169 -35.87 9.13 -31.15
C GLY A 169 -36.92 10.21 -31.46
N MET A 170 -36.63 11.47 -31.16
CA MET A 170 -37.50 12.60 -31.50
C MET A 170 -37.65 12.82 -33.01
N LYS A 171 -36.58 12.62 -33.79
CA LYS A 171 -36.64 12.70 -35.26
C LYS A 171 -37.52 11.59 -35.85
N GLY A 172 -37.44 10.38 -35.31
CA GLY A 172 -38.31 9.25 -35.69
C GLY A 172 -39.80 9.56 -35.44
N ARG A 173 -40.13 10.15 -34.28
CA ARG A 173 -41.50 10.59 -33.95
C ARG A 173 -42.03 11.68 -34.86
N ARG A 174 -41.21 12.70 -35.18
CA ARG A 174 -41.58 13.76 -36.12
C ARG A 174 -41.83 13.24 -37.53
N ARG A 175 -41.06 12.25 -37.99
CA ARG A 175 -41.29 11.57 -39.28
C ARG A 175 -42.59 10.77 -39.31
N ARG A 176 -42.95 10.10 -38.21
CA ARG A 176 -44.21 9.34 -38.08
C ARG A 176 -45.45 10.24 -37.90
N SER A 177 -45.29 11.41 -37.29
CA SER A 177 -46.39 12.36 -37.03
C SER A 177 -46.72 13.28 -38.21
N HIS A 178 -46.39 12.90 -39.44
CA HIS A 178 -46.87 13.60 -40.64
C HIS A 178 -48.34 13.25 -40.98
N VAL A 179 -49.06 12.64 -40.04
CA VAL A 179 -50.53 12.55 -39.99
C VAL A 179 -50.97 13.14 -38.64
N GLU A 180 -51.59 14.32 -38.73
CA GLU A 180 -52.27 15.13 -37.70
C GLU A 180 -51.49 15.91 -36.62
N LYS A 181 -51.41 17.22 -36.90
CA LYS A 181 -51.69 18.42 -36.07
C LYS A 181 -50.60 19.02 -35.16
N GLU A 182 -50.29 20.27 -35.57
CA GLU A 182 -49.96 21.50 -34.80
C GLU A 182 -49.08 21.40 -33.54
N VAL A 183 -47.87 21.97 -33.68
CA VAL A 183 -46.91 22.21 -32.61
C VAL A 183 -47.13 23.63 -32.05
N PRO A 184 -47.41 23.82 -30.74
CA PRO A 184 -47.25 25.12 -30.11
C PRO A 184 -45.75 25.40 -29.92
N ASN A 185 -45.32 26.58 -30.39
CA ASN A 185 -44.01 27.15 -30.09
C ASN A 185 -43.79 27.23 -28.56
N GLY A 186 -42.72 26.62 -28.07
CA GLY A 186 -42.32 26.71 -26.67
C GLY A 186 -40.88 26.27 -26.49
N ASP A 187 -40.10 27.15 -25.87
CA ASP A 187 -38.66 27.09 -25.69
C ASP A 187 -38.16 25.78 -25.06
N ILE A 188 -36.98 25.33 -25.50
CA ILE A 188 -36.26 24.19 -24.94
C ILE A 188 -35.74 24.59 -23.53
N PRO A 189 -36.22 23.97 -22.43
CA PRO A 189 -35.77 24.36 -21.10
C PRO A 189 -34.37 23.80 -20.83
N THR A 190 -33.39 24.70 -20.73
CA THR A 190 -31.98 24.40 -20.46
C THR A 190 -31.68 24.11 -18.97
N SER A 191 -32.67 23.72 -18.18
CA SER A 191 -32.56 23.58 -16.72
C SER A 191 -33.43 22.45 -16.20
N GLY A 192 -32.79 21.39 -15.70
CA GLY A 192 -33.45 20.14 -15.29
C GLY A 192 -33.46 19.14 -16.43
N PHE A 193 -32.79 18.00 -16.26
CA PHE A 193 -32.78 16.91 -17.23
C PHE A 193 -34.21 16.36 -17.39
N GLY A 194 -35.00 16.87 -18.34
CA GLY A 194 -36.36 16.41 -18.67
C GLY A 194 -36.43 15.03 -19.33
N PHE A 195 -35.52 14.12 -18.97
CA PHE A 195 -35.47 12.74 -19.48
C PHE A 195 -36.50 11.83 -18.80
N GLU A 196 -37.09 12.28 -17.69
CA GLU A 196 -38.03 11.50 -16.86
C GLU A 196 -39.35 11.14 -17.56
N GLN A 197 -39.69 11.77 -18.70
CA GLN A 197 -40.96 11.53 -19.41
C GLN A 197 -40.80 10.90 -20.80
N ILE A 198 -39.57 10.53 -21.20
CA ILE A 198 -39.31 10.01 -22.54
C ILE A 198 -39.14 8.49 -22.47
N GLU A 199 -40.19 7.81 -22.89
CA GLU A 199 -40.24 6.35 -23.04
C GLU A 199 -40.09 5.99 -24.52
N LEU A 200 -39.18 5.08 -24.87
CA LEU A 200 -38.99 4.56 -26.22
C LEU A 200 -39.68 3.20 -26.37
N LYS A 201 -40.49 3.04 -27.41
CA LYS A 201 -41.01 1.71 -27.79
C LYS A 201 -39.92 0.89 -28.50
N ARG A 202 -40.12 -0.42 -28.60
CA ARG A 202 -39.14 -1.35 -29.21
C ARG A 202 -38.67 -0.92 -30.60
N GLU A 203 -39.57 -0.47 -31.46
CA GLU A 203 -39.21 -0.03 -32.81
C GLU A 203 -38.38 1.25 -32.79
N GLU A 204 -38.74 2.19 -31.91
CA GLU A 204 -38.01 3.46 -31.74
C GLU A 204 -36.62 3.22 -31.17
N PHE A 205 -36.50 2.32 -30.19
CA PHE A 205 -35.22 1.92 -29.61
C PHE A 205 -34.31 1.24 -30.64
N ASN A 206 -34.86 0.34 -31.46
CA ASN A 206 -34.10 -0.31 -32.54
C ASN A 206 -33.59 0.71 -33.57
N GLU A 207 -34.39 1.71 -33.93
CA GLU A 207 -33.96 2.79 -34.82
C GLU A 207 -32.84 3.64 -34.20
N VAL A 208 -32.96 3.96 -32.91
CA VAL A 208 -31.90 4.66 -32.15
C VAL A 208 -30.60 3.84 -32.11
N MET A 209 -30.69 2.52 -31.94
CA MET A 209 -29.53 1.63 -31.91
C MET A 209 -28.86 1.44 -33.28
N GLN A 210 -29.53 1.80 -34.39
CA GLN A 210 -28.92 1.82 -35.71
C GLN A 210 -28.07 3.07 -35.95
N ASP A 211 -28.17 4.11 -35.11
CA ASP A 211 -27.34 5.31 -35.23
C ASP A 211 -25.87 5.01 -34.93
N ALA A 212 -24.99 5.35 -35.87
CA ALA A 212 -23.56 5.06 -35.76
C ALA A 212 -22.91 5.72 -34.54
N TYR A 213 -23.38 6.91 -34.14
CA TYR A 213 -22.81 7.65 -33.01
C TYR A 213 -23.26 7.07 -31.66
N VAL A 214 -24.50 6.57 -31.56
CA VAL A 214 -24.96 5.79 -30.40
C VAL A 214 -24.08 4.56 -30.19
N ARG A 215 -23.81 3.81 -31.27
CA ARG A 215 -22.96 2.60 -31.21
C ARG A 215 -21.53 2.92 -30.81
N ASP A 216 -20.95 3.99 -31.36
CA ASP A 216 -19.60 4.44 -30.99
C ASP A 216 -19.50 4.82 -29.50
N LEU A 217 -20.46 5.61 -29.01
CA LEU A 217 -20.53 5.98 -27.59
C LEU A 217 -20.72 4.78 -26.66
N MET A 218 -21.47 3.75 -27.07
CA MET A 218 -21.64 2.51 -26.32
C MET A 218 -20.35 1.68 -26.27
N GLN A 219 -19.61 1.62 -27.37
CA GLN A 219 -18.31 0.95 -27.42
C GLN A 219 -17.26 1.68 -26.56
N GLU A 220 -17.27 3.02 -26.55
CA GLU A 220 -16.37 3.82 -25.71
C GLU A 220 -16.62 3.66 -24.20
N ILE A 221 -17.83 3.30 -23.78
CA ILE A 221 -18.15 2.97 -22.37
C ILE A 221 -17.98 1.48 -22.04
N ASP A 222 -17.44 0.69 -22.97
CA ASP A 222 -17.18 -0.75 -22.83
C ASP A 222 -18.46 -1.57 -22.65
N VAL A 223 -19.46 -1.29 -23.50
CA VAL A 223 -20.69 -2.08 -23.63
C VAL A 223 -20.68 -2.79 -24.99
N ASP A 224 -20.75 -4.12 -24.97
CA ASP A 224 -20.81 -4.93 -26.19
C ASP A 224 -22.19 -4.82 -26.87
N ILE A 225 -22.19 -4.56 -28.17
CA ILE A 225 -23.39 -4.29 -28.99
C ILE A 225 -23.77 -5.54 -29.82
N SER A 226 -23.04 -6.65 -29.63
CA SER A 226 -23.20 -7.90 -30.39
C SER A 226 -24.63 -8.46 -30.41
N MET A 227 -25.47 -8.12 -29.41
CA MET A 227 -26.89 -8.49 -29.35
C MET A 227 -27.84 -7.29 -29.20
N THR A 228 -27.87 -6.42 -30.21
CA THR A 228 -28.78 -5.25 -30.24
C THR A 228 -30.26 -5.61 -29.97
N SER A 229 -30.72 -6.80 -30.39
CA SER A 229 -32.09 -7.26 -30.15
C SER A 229 -32.39 -7.61 -28.70
N ALA A 230 -31.44 -8.20 -27.97
CA ALA A 230 -31.58 -8.56 -26.55
C ALA A 230 -31.34 -7.37 -25.61
N MET A 231 -30.74 -6.29 -26.12
CA MET A 231 -30.50 -5.08 -25.32
C MET A 231 -31.80 -4.38 -24.91
N PHE A 232 -32.84 -4.42 -25.75
CA PHE A 232 -34.14 -3.85 -25.38
C PHE A 232 -34.70 -4.60 -24.17
N ASP A 233 -34.68 -5.93 -24.19
CA ASP A 233 -35.18 -6.79 -23.11
C ASP A 233 -34.36 -6.62 -21.82
N THR A 234 -33.08 -6.27 -21.97
CA THR A 234 -32.19 -5.98 -20.83
C THR A 234 -32.45 -4.60 -20.22
N CYS A 235 -32.88 -3.63 -21.03
CA CYS A 235 -33.28 -2.31 -20.55
C CYS A 235 -34.69 -2.36 -19.91
N ASP A 236 -35.63 -3.03 -20.56
CA ASP A 236 -37.03 -3.24 -20.12
C ASP A 236 -37.12 -4.26 -18.98
N ASN A 237 -36.55 -3.93 -17.82
CA ASN A 237 -36.53 -4.81 -16.66
C ASN A 237 -37.92 -5.01 -16.02
N ASP A 238 -38.85 -4.09 -16.25
CA ASP A 238 -40.21 -4.13 -15.73
C ASP A 238 -41.21 -4.80 -16.69
N GLY A 239 -40.82 -5.06 -17.94
CA GLY A 239 -41.67 -5.68 -18.95
C GLY A 239 -42.79 -4.74 -19.40
N SER A 240 -42.59 -3.43 -19.25
CA SER A 240 -43.56 -2.40 -19.63
C SER A 240 -43.72 -2.28 -21.15
N GLY A 241 -42.82 -2.91 -21.93
CA GLY A 241 -42.77 -2.80 -23.38
C GLY A 241 -42.24 -1.44 -23.85
N LYS A 242 -41.69 -0.66 -22.92
CA LYS A 242 -41.11 0.66 -23.16
C LYS A 242 -39.84 0.81 -22.32
N VAL A 243 -38.91 1.61 -22.81
CA VAL A 243 -37.64 1.85 -22.13
C VAL A 243 -37.50 3.33 -21.83
N SER A 244 -37.42 3.68 -20.54
CA SER A 244 -37.10 5.05 -20.13
C SER A 244 -35.60 5.31 -20.24
N MET A 245 -35.21 6.58 -20.21
CA MET A 245 -33.80 6.97 -20.23
C MET A 245 -33.08 6.56 -18.95
N GLU A 246 -33.79 6.44 -17.83
CA GLU A 246 -33.25 5.91 -16.58
C GLU A 246 -32.97 4.40 -16.70
N ASP A 247 -33.83 3.65 -17.37
CA ASP A 247 -33.62 2.22 -17.66
C ASP A 247 -32.39 2.01 -18.54
N VAL A 248 -32.17 2.88 -19.54
CA VAL A 248 -30.95 2.87 -20.35
C VAL A 248 -29.72 3.12 -19.47
N VAL A 249 -29.75 4.13 -18.60
CA VAL A 249 -28.63 4.39 -17.67
C VAL A 249 -28.33 3.16 -16.81
N ASN A 250 -29.37 2.57 -16.21
CA ASN A 250 -29.23 1.43 -15.32
C ASN A 250 -28.72 0.19 -16.08
N ALA A 251 -29.22 -0.06 -17.29
CA ALA A 251 -28.75 -1.15 -18.15
C ALA A 251 -27.30 -0.94 -18.59
N MET A 252 -26.93 0.25 -19.06
CA MET A 252 -25.55 0.56 -19.45
C MET A 252 -24.58 0.46 -18.27
N MET A 253 -25.00 0.85 -17.07
CA MET A 253 -24.18 0.70 -15.85
C MET A 253 -24.01 -0.77 -15.42
N LYS A 254 -24.98 -1.64 -15.73
CA LYS A 254 -24.92 -3.09 -15.43
C LYS A 254 -24.11 -3.88 -16.47
N LEU A 255 -24.26 -3.53 -17.75
CA LEU A 255 -23.61 -4.20 -18.89
C LEU A 255 -22.16 -3.78 -19.08
N ARG A 256 -21.77 -2.63 -18.50
CA ARG A 256 -20.40 -2.14 -18.57
C ARG A 256 -19.40 -3.01 -17.80
N GLY A 257 -18.34 -3.43 -18.49
CA GLY A 257 -17.18 -4.13 -17.94
C GLY A 257 -16.98 -5.53 -18.53
N GLU A 258 -16.15 -6.34 -17.87
CA GLU A 258 -15.67 -7.62 -18.42
C GLU A 258 -16.81 -8.52 -18.94
N PRO A 259 -16.59 -9.25 -20.07
CA PRO A 259 -17.58 -10.06 -20.77
C PRO A 259 -18.31 -11.09 -19.89
N GLN A 260 -17.72 -11.49 -18.77
CA GLN A 260 -18.32 -12.37 -17.76
C GLN A 260 -19.61 -11.81 -17.13
N LYS A 261 -19.78 -10.47 -17.07
CA LYS A 261 -21.02 -9.86 -16.57
C LYS A 261 -22.14 -9.87 -17.61
N ASN A 262 -21.80 -9.79 -18.90
CA ASN A 262 -22.77 -9.94 -19.98
C ASN A 262 -23.37 -11.36 -19.99
N ASP A 263 -22.57 -12.40 -19.75
CA ASP A 263 -23.05 -13.78 -19.69
C ASP A 263 -24.05 -14.00 -18.54
N ILE A 264 -23.82 -13.38 -17.38
CA ILE A 264 -24.74 -13.48 -16.23
C ILE A 264 -26.07 -12.80 -16.54
N VAL A 265 -26.04 -11.62 -17.18
CA VAL A 265 -27.27 -10.89 -17.55
C VAL A 265 -28.03 -11.64 -18.66
N ALA A 266 -27.32 -12.22 -19.64
CA ALA A 266 -27.91 -13.05 -20.69
C ALA A 266 -28.55 -14.34 -20.13
N CYS A 267 -27.90 -15.01 -19.16
CA CYS A 267 -28.50 -16.14 -18.45
C CYS A 267 -29.78 -15.71 -17.69
N TRP A 268 -29.76 -14.55 -17.04
CA TRP A 268 -30.90 -14.06 -16.28
C TRP A 268 -32.09 -13.69 -17.16
N THR A 269 -31.87 -13.01 -18.29
CA THR A 269 -32.92 -12.71 -19.27
C THR A 269 -33.50 -13.98 -19.91
N ALA A 270 -32.66 -14.97 -20.21
CA ALA A 270 -33.11 -16.27 -20.73
C ALA A 270 -34.01 -17.04 -19.75
N VAL A 271 -33.67 -17.03 -18.45
CA VAL A 271 -34.51 -17.68 -17.41
C VAL A 271 -35.86 -16.99 -17.29
N ARG A 272 -35.91 -15.67 -17.42
CA ARG A 272 -37.15 -14.90 -17.32
C ARG A 272 -38.05 -15.06 -18.55
N ALA A 273 -37.48 -15.28 -19.73
CA ALA A 273 -38.24 -15.59 -20.95
C ALA A 273 -38.90 -16.98 -20.93
N LEU A 274 -38.51 -17.85 -19.99
CA LEU A 274 -39.10 -19.18 -19.78
C LEU A 274 -40.22 -19.20 -18.73
N GLN A 275 -40.45 -18.10 -18.02
CA GLN A 275 -41.54 -17.92 -17.05
C GLN A 275 -42.72 -17.20 -17.69
#